data_AF-A0A381ZIY9-F1
#
_entry.id   AF-A0A381ZIY9-F1
#
_cell.length_a   1.000
_cell.length_b   1.000
_cell.length_c   1.000
_cell.angle_alpha   90.00
_cell.angle_beta   90.00
_cell.angle_gamma   90.00
#
_symmetry.space_group_name_H-M   'P 1'
#
loop_
_entity.id
_entity.type
_entity.pdbx_description
1 polymer ?
#
loop_
_entity_poly.entity_id
_entity_poly.type
_entity_poly.pdbx_seq_one_letter_code
_entity_poly.pdbx_strand_id
1 'polypeptide(L)'
;MVLNEEQRLLSNRINNKLLFKLFSISKLPLAFFTGLKILKFTEDECITSVRLKYLNKNPFQSTYFAVLSMAAELSTGTFALLAVAGQSP
;
A
#
# COMPACT_ATOMS: atom_id res chain seq x y z
N MET A 1 9.32 6.02 -16.58
CA MET A 1 8.38 7.08 -17.02
C MET A 1 8.78 8.37 -16.32
N VAL A 2 9.01 9.49 -16.99
CA VAL A 2 9.43 10.71 -16.26
C VAL A 2 8.27 11.22 -15.40
N LEU A 3 8.40 11.09 -14.08
CA LEU A 3 7.40 11.55 -13.11
C LEU A 3 7.40 13.08 -12.98
N ASN A 4 6.21 13.67 -12.88
CA ASN A 4 6.07 15.08 -12.53
C ASN A 4 6.43 15.34 -11.05
N GLU A 5 6.51 16.61 -10.63
CA GLU A 5 6.89 16.94 -9.25
C GLU A 5 5.94 16.36 -8.20
N GLU A 6 4.62 16.42 -8.43
CA GLU A 6 3.64 15.89 -7.48
C GLU A 6 3.72 14.37 -7.34
N GLN A 7 3.91 13.67 -8.46
CA GLN A 7 4.12 12.22 -8.52
C GLN A 7 5.39 11.82 -7.77
N ARG A 8 6.48 12.58 -7.91
CA ARG A 8 7.73 12.35 -7.16
C ARG A 8 7.52 12.56 -5.66
N LEU A 9 6.82 13.62 -5.27
CA LEU A 9 6.50 13.89 -3.86
C LEU A 9 5.63 12.78 -3.26
N LEU A 10 4.63 12.31 -4.01
CA LEU A 10 3.79 11.19 -3.59
C LEU A 10 4.61 9.90 -3.45
N SER A 11 5.44 9.56 -4.44
CA SER A 11 6.33 8.40 -4.38
C SER A 11 7.26 8.42 -3.16
N ASN A 12 7.83 9.60 -2.84
CA ASN A 12 8.65 9.79 -1.65
C ASN A 12 7.86 9.58 -0.34
N ARG A 13 6.61 10.06 -0.28
CA ARG A 13 5.73 9.85 0.89
C ARG A 13 5.36 8.38 1.07
N ILE A 14 5.10 7.67 -0.01
CA ILE A 14 4.75 6.24 -0.01
C ILE A 14 5.92 5.38 0.47
N ASN A 15 7.15 5.67 0.00
CA ASN A 15 8.35 4.98 0.45
C ASN A 15 8.76 5.35 1.90
N ASN A 16 8.27 6.47 2.44
CA ASN A 16 8.51 6.84 3.82
C ASN A 16 7.62 6.03 4.77
N LYS A 17 8.24 5.06 5.45
CA LYS A 17 7.56 4.14 6.39
C LYS A 17 6.79 4.85 7.49
N LEU A 18 7.31 5.97 8.02
CA LEU A 18 6.65 6.71 9.10
C LEU A 18 5.39 7.40 8.59
N LEU A 19 5.49 8.12 7.46
CA LEU A 19 4.37 8.80 6.84
C LEU A 19 3.28 7.81 6.40
N PHE A 20 3.67 6.71 5.74
CA PHE A 20 2.73 5.68 5.33
C PHE A 20 2.03 5.02 6.53
N LYS A 21 2.75 4.80 7.64
CA LYS A 21 2.16 4.26 8.88
C LYS A 21 1.15 5.22 9.50
N LEU A 22 1.46 6.51 9.56
CA LEU A 22 0.54 7.55 10.05
C LEU A 22 -0.70 7.66 9.16
N PHE A 23 -0.52 7.63 7.84
CA PHE A 23 -1.62 7.55 6.88
C PHE A 23 -2.48 6.29 7.10
N SER A 24 -1.85 5.13 7.30
CA SER A 24 -2.57 3.88 7.54
C SER A 24 -3.41 3.96 8.82
N ILE A 25 -2.89 4.52 9.91
CA ILE A 25 -3.66 4.68 11.15
C ILE A 25 -4.86 5.62 10.95
N SER A 26 -4.70 6.69 10.17
CA SER A 26 -5.71 7.74 10.02
C SER A 26 -6.75 7.48 8.92
N LYS A 27 -6.36 6.82 7.83
CA LYS A 27 -7.18 6.67 6.61
C LYS A 27 -7.39 5.23 6.16
N LEU A 28 -6.53 4.29 6.57
CA LEU A 28 -6.64 2.87 6.25
C LEU A 28 -6.47 1.99 7.51
N PRO A 29 -7.34 2.13 8.53
CA PRO A 29 -7.14 1.47 9.82
C PRO A 29 -7.03 -0.06 9.69
N LEU A 30 -7.74 -0.68 8.73
CA LEU A 30 -7.59 -2.10 8.43
C LEU A 30 -6.19 -2.48 7.96
N ALA A 31 -5.52 -1.65 7.16
CA ALA A 31 -4.13 -1.89 6.77
C ALA A 31 -3.20 -1.89 8.00
N PHE A 32 -3.47 -1.00 8.97
CA PHE A 32 -2.72 -0.98 10.23
C PHE A 32 -2.95 -2.24 11.08
N PHE A 33 -4.20 -2.66 11.31
CA PHE A 33 -4.52 -3.83 12.13
C PHE A 33 -4.01 -5.14 11.54
N THR A 34 -4.17 -5.31 10.22
CA THR A 34 -3.63 -6.46 9.50
C THR A 34 -2.10 -6.40 9.40
N GLY A 35 -1.48 -5.23 9.61
CA GLY A 35 -0.05 -5.04 9.42
C GLY A 35 0.37 -5.13 7.95
N LEU A 36 -0.56 -4.80 7.04
CA LEU A 36 -0.29 -4.57 5.63
C LEU A 36 0.60 -3.33 5.46
N LYS A 37 1.61 -3.42 4.60
CA LYS A 37 2.56 -2.34 4.35
C LYS A 37 3.13 -2.43 2.93
N ILE A 38 3.59 -1.29 2.42
CA ILE A 38 4.46 -1.21 1.25
C ILE A 38 5.91 -1.38 1.71
N LEU A 39 6.63 -2.31 1.10
CA LEU A 39 8.05 -2.56 1.33
C LEU A 39 8.93 -1.70 0.42
N LYS A 40 8.52 -1.56 -0.84
CA LYS A 40 9.22 -0.82 -1.88
C LYS A 40 8.20 -0.34 -2.90
N PHE A 41 8.32 0.92 -3.31
CA PHE A 41 7.57 1.46 -4.43
C PHE A 41 8.51 2.18 -5.39
N THR A 42 8.45 1.81 -6.66
CA THR A 42 9.18 2.42 -7.76
C THR A 42 8.25 2.59 -8.95
N GLU A 43 8.75 3.16 -10.04
CA GLU A 43 7.98 3.32 -11.27
C GLU A 43 7.56 1.98 -11.90
N ASP A 44 8.32 0.91 -11.68
CA ASP A 44 8.10 -0.38 -12.34
C ASP A 44 7.52 -1.45 -11.40
N GLU A 45 7.68 -1.29 -10.09
CA GLU A 45 7.20 -2.25 -9.10
C GLU A 45 6.67 -1.62 -7.81
N CYS A 46 5.60 -2.23 -7.27
CA CYS A 46 5.08 -1.97 -5.94
C CYS A 46 5.03 -3.29 -5.15
N ILE A 47 5.89 -3.41 -4.15
CA ILE A 47 5.99 -4.61 -3.31
C ILE A 47 5.24 -4.36 -2.01
N THR A 48 4.14 -5.09 -1.80
CA THR A 48 3.39 -5.09 -0.54
C THR A 48 3.71 -6.33 0.30
N SER A 49 3.45 -6.24 1.60
CA SER A 49 3.65 -7.36 2.51
C SER A 49 2.64 -7.30 3.65
N VAL A 50 2.14 -8.48 4.04
CA VAL A 50 1.30 -8.67 5.20
C VAL A 50 1.80 -9.89 5.97
N ARG A 51 1.93 -9.75 7.29
CA ARG A 51 2.41 -10.84 8.15
C ARG A 51 1.26 -11.76 8.52
N LEU A 52 1.45 -13.08 8.49
CA LEU A 52 0.48 -14.01 9.07
C LEU A 52 0.35 -13.75 10.58
N LYS A 53 -0.86 -13.38 11.02
CA LYS A 53 -1.23 -13.08 12.40
C LYS A 53 -2.60 -13.68 12.70
N TYR A 54 -3.03 -13.62 13.97
CA TYR A 54 -4.36 -14.05 14.38
C TYR A 54 -5.49 -13.43 13.54
N LEU A 55 -5.43 -12.12 13.25
CA LEU A 55 -6.45 -11.43 12.44
C LEU A 55 -6.36 -11.74 10.95
N ASN A 56 -5.23 -12.27 10.47
CA ASN A 56 -4.98 -12.44 9.05
C ASN A 56 -5.11 -13.89 8.59
N LYS A 57 -5.39 -14.82 9.50
CA LYS A 57 -5.44 -16.26 9.22
C LYS A 57 -6.86 -16.73 8.96
N ASN A 58 -6.97 -17.74 8.12
CA ASN A 58 -8.18 -18.52 7.90
C ASN A 58 -8.23 -19.76 8.83
N PRO A 59 -9.33 -20.53 8.83
CA PRO A 59 -9.43 -21.78 9.61
C PRO A 59 -8.40 -22.86 9.26
N PHE A 60 -7.70 -22.73 8.13
CA PHE A 60 -6.66 -23.64 7.64
C PHE A 60 -5.23 -23.16 7.98
N GLN A 61 -5.10 -22.20 8.89
CA GLN A 61 -3.81 -21.66 9.36
C GLN A 61 -2.96 -20.98 8.27
N SER A 62 -3.58 -20.53 7.18
CA SER A 62 -2.91 -19.73 6.13
C SER A 62 -3.52 -18.33 6.03
N THR A 63 -2.92 -17.45 5.24
CA THR A 63 -3.43 -16.08 5.05
C THR A 63 -4.82 -16.11 4.41
N TYR A 64 -5.78 -15.38 4.99
CA TYR A 64 -7.14 -15.29 4.48
C TYR A 64 -7.17 -14.57 3.12
N PHE A 65 -8.01 -15.04 2.20
CA PHE A 65 -8.02 -14.56 0.82
C PHE A 65 -8.28 -13.05 0.74
N ALA A 66 -9.18 -12.50 1.56
CA ALA A 66 -9.46 -11.07 1.53
C ALA A 66 -8.24 -10.22 1.95
N VAL A 67 -7.38 -10.75 2.83
CA VAL A 67 -6.14 -10.08 3.22
C VAL A 67 -5.12 -10.11 2.08
N LEU A 68 -5.10 -11.19 1.29
CA LEU A 68 -4.31 -11.25 0.04
C LEU A 68 -4.85 -10.25 -1.00
N SER A 69 -6.18 -10.16 -1.16
CA SER A 69 -6.81 -9.18 -2.05
C SER A 69 -6.48 -7.75 -1.64
N MET A 70 -6.51 -7.42 -0.34
CA MET A 70 -6.08 -6.10 0.15
C MET A 70 -4.62 -5.79 -0.20
N ALA A 71 -3.73 -6.78 -0.10
CA ALA A 71 -2.32 -6.61 -0.45
C ALA A 71 -2.12 -6.36 -1.95
N ALA A 72 -2.89 -7.06 -2.79
CA ALA A 72 -2.89 -6.88 -4.25
C ALA A 72 -3.52 -5.55 -4.67
N GLU A 73 -4.64 -5.16 -4.06
CA GLU A 73 -5.28 -3.87 -4.30
C GLU A 73 -4.36 -2.71 -3.92
N LEU A 74 -3.67 -2.81 -2.78
CA LEU A 74 -2.71 -1.79 -2.39
C LEU A 74 -1.54 -1.71 -3.38
N SER A 75 -1.02 -2.84 -3.88
CA SER A 75 0.12 -2.80 -4.81
C SER A 75 -0.26 -2.18 -6.17
N THR A 76 -1.43 -2.49 -6.71
CA THR A 76 -1.90 -1.97 -8.00
C THR A 76 -2.52 -0.58 -7.88
N GLY A 77 -3.33 -0.33 -6.84
CA GLY A 77 -3.98 0.95 -6.58
C GLY A 77 -2.98 2.08 -6.29
N THR A 78 -1.79 1.75 -5.78
CA THR A 78 -0.70 2.71 -5.63
C THR A 78 -0.29 3.33 -6.98
N PHE A 79 -0.25 2.53 -8.06
CA PHE A 79 0.02 3.06 -9.40
C PHE A 79 -1.12 3.92 -9.93
N ALA A 80 -2.38 3.56 -9.64
CA ALA A 80 -3.51 4.40 -10.00
C ALA A 80 -3.45 5.77 -9.31
N LEU A 81 -3.12 5.80 -8.02
CA LEU A 81 -2.89 7.04 -7.26
C LEU A 81 -1.75 7.87 -7.84
N LEU A 82 -0.66 7.22 -8.24
CA LEU A 82 0.46 7.90 -8.90
C LEU A 82 0.03 8.50 -10.25
N ALA A 83 -0.73 7.76 -11.05
CA ALA A 83 -1.15 8.21 -12.38
C ALA A 83 -2.01 9.48 -12.34
N VAL A 84 -2.89 9.61 -11.33
CA VAL A 84 -3.78 10.76 -11.18
C VAL A 84 -3.20 11.91 -10.36
N ALA A 85 -2.04 11.74 -9.72
CA ALA A 85 -1.41 12.79 -8.93
C ALA A 85 -1.00 14.00 -9.82
N GLY A 86 -1.45 15.19 -9.43
CA GLY A 86 -1.24 16.43 -10.18
C GLY A 86 -2.08 16.58 -11.45
N GLN A 87 -3.08 15.71 -11.66
CA GLN A 87 -4.04 15.85 -12.75
C GLN A 87 -5.28 16.59 -12.26
N SER A 88 -5.71 17.59 -13.02
CA SER A 88 -7.02 18.22 -12.83
C SER A 88 -8.08 17.45 -13.62
N PRO A 89 -9.27 17.21 -13.06
CA PRO A 89 -10.38 16.58 -13.77
C PRO A 89 -10.92 17.44 -14.91
#